data_AF-X1KUM1-F1
#
_entry.id   AF-X1KUM1-F1
#
_cell.length_a   1.000
_cell.length_b   1.000
_cell.length_c   1.000
_cell.angle_alpha   90.00
_cell.angle_beta   90.00
_cell.angle_gamma   90.00
#
_symmetry.space_group_name_H-M   'P 1'
#
loop_
_entity.id
_entity.type
_entity.pdbx_description
1 polymer ?
#
loop_
_entity_poly.entity_id
_entity_poly.type
_entity_poly.pdbx_seq_one_letter_code
_entity_poly.pdbx_strand_id
1 'polypeptide(L)'
;MIAAREQITGGILGLVILLSSYLILATINPQLTILRLPGLEKITLPEIELPEPGEKKLPTYFQIPLGMIIEKTVLNEGILYGINQHNNSLILFDRFSLENYNEVFFGVAGSGKSYLVKIEILRSLMTGVDVI
;
A
#
# COMPACT_ATOMS: atom_id res chain seq x y z
N MET A 1 -51.08 -10.31 -14.18
CA MET A 1 -50.62 -9.03 -14.77
C MET A 1 -49.97 -8.08 -13.78
N ILE A 2 -50.40 -8.02 -12.51
CA ILE A 2 -49.86 -7.07 -11.50
C ILE A 2 -48.40 -7.40 -11.12
N ALA A 3 -48.08 -8.67 -10.84
CA ALA A 3 -46.73 -9.10 -10.46
C ALA A 3 -45.65 -8.81 -11.53
N ALA A 4 -45.99 -8.92 -12.83
CA ALA A 4 -45.06 -8.61 -13.92
C ALA A 4 -44.75 -7.11 -14.01
N ARG A 5 -45.74 -6.24 -13.70
CA ARG A 5 -45.54 -4.79 -13.67
C ARG A 5 -44.64 -4.37 -12.51
N GLU A 6 -44.76 -5.01 -11.36
CA GLU A 6 -43.88 -4.75 -10.21
C GLU A 6 -42.44 -5.18 -10.47
N GLN A 7 -42.23 -6.34 -11.08
CA GLN A 7 -40.89 -6.79 -11.47
C GLN A 7 -40.22 -5.87 -12.49
N ILE A 8 -40.98 -5.40 -13.50
CA ILE A 8 -40.47 -4.44 -14.49
C ILE A 8 -40.15 -3.10 -13.82
N THR A 9 -41.01 -2.62 -12.92
CA THR A 9 -40.80 -1.34 -12.22
C THR A 9 -39.59 -1.40 -11.29
N GLY A 10 -39.40 -2.52 -10.57
CA GLY A 10 -38.21 -2.77 -9.75
C GLY A 10 -36.93 -2.85 -10.58
N GLY A 11 -36.98 -3.50 -11.75
CA GLY A 11 -35.86 -3.55 -12.70
C GLY A 11 -35.46 -2.16 -13.23
N ILE A 12 -36.44 -1.32 -13.56
CA ILE A 12 -36.19 0.06 -14.01
C ILE A 12 -35.59 0.90 -12.89
N LEU A 13 -36.10 0.79 -11.65
CA LEU A 13 -35.53 1.49 -10.50
C LEU A 13 -34.09 1.06 -10.24
N GLY A 14 -33.79 -0.24 -10.31
CA GLY A 14 -32.43 -0.75 -10.18
C GLY A 14 -31.49 -0.23 -11.27
N LEU A 15 -31.95 -0.17 -12.53
CA LEU A 15 -31.18 0.40 -13.64
C LEU A 15 -30.88 1.89 -13.41
N VAL A 16 -31.85 2.67 -12.93
CA VAL A 16 -31.67 4.09 -12.63
C VAL A 16 -30.67 4.30 -11.49
N ILE A 17 -30.73 3.47 -10.45
CA ILE A 17 -29.76 3.51 -9.34
C ILE A 17 -28.34 3.19 -9.85
N LEU A 18 -28.20 2.17 -10.71
CA LEU A 18 -26.90 1.79 -11.25
C LEU A 18 -26.33 2.85 -12.20
N LEU A 19 -27.17 3.41 -13.08
CA LEU A 19 -26.78 4.49 -13.99
C LEU A 19 -26.39 5.77 -13.24
N SER A 20 -27.16 6.15 -12.22
CA SER A 20 -26.86 7.33 -11.39
C SER A 20 -25.58 7.14 -10.59
N SER A 21 -25.34 5.96 -10.00
CA SER A 21 -24.07 5.63 -9.36
C SER A 21 -22.90 5.77 -10.33
N TYR A 22 -23.02 5.21 -11.54
CA TYR A 22 -22.00 5.33 -12.58
C TYR A 22 -21.72 6.80 -12.96
N LEU A 23 -22.75 7.61 -13.18
CA LEU A 23 -22.60 9.02 -13.56
C LEU A 23 -21.98 9.88 -12.45
N ILE A 24 -22.33 9.62 -11.18
CA ILE A 24 -21.72 10.29 -10.03
C ILE A 24 -20.23 9.97 -9.96
N LEU A 25 -19.85 8.69 -10.07
CA LEU A 25 -18.44 8.29 -10.06
C LEU A 25 -17.69 8.84 -11.27
N ALA A 26 -18.29 8.81 -12.46
CA ALA A 26 -17.68 9.34 -13.68
C ALA A 26 -17.46 10.86 -13.62
N THR A 27 -18.33 11.60 -12.91
CA THR A 27 -18.23 13.05 -12.77
C THR A 27 -17.23 13.46 -11.69
N ILE A 28 -17.17 12.76 -10.55
CA ILE A 28 -16.26 13.09 -9.46
C ILE A 28 -14.83 12.64 -9.79
N ASN A 29 -14.67 11.42 -10.29
CA ASN A 29 -13.37 10.88 -10.64
C ASN A 29 -13.50 9.75 -11.67
N PRO A 30 -13.31 10.04 -12.98
CA PRO A 30 -13.43 9.05 -14.03
C PRO A 30 -12.38 7.93 -13.94
N GLN A 31 -11.31 8.11 -13.15
CA GLN A 31 -10.30 7.08 -12.92
C GLN A 31 -10.76 5.97 -11.96
N LEU A 32 -11.88 6.17 -11.25
CA LEU A 32 -12.47 5.14 -10.39
C LEU A 32 -13.45 4.23 -11.14
N THR A 33 -14.00 4.70 -12.27
CA THR A 33 -14.91 3.92 -13.14
C THR A 33 -14.14 2.97 -14.04
N ILE A 34 -12.97 3.40 -14.52
CA ILE A 34 -12.02 2.55 -15.24
C ILE A 34 -10.84 2.40 -14.30
N LEU A 35 -10.70 1.26 -13.62
CA LEU A 35 -9.54 0.91 -12.77
C LEU A 35 -8.28 0.85 -13.64
N ARG A 36 -7.79 2.02 -14.05
CA ARG A 36 -6.57 2.17 -14.83
C ARG A 36 -5.45 2.15 -13.82
N LEU A 37 -4.98 0.95 -13.51
CA LEU A 37 -3.74 0.76 -12.77
C LEU A 37 -2.66 1.53 -13.53
N PRO A 38 -2.02 2.57 -12.95
CA PRO A 38 -0.87 3.18 -13.58
C PRO A 38 0.13 2.05 -13.85
N GLY A 39 0.55 1.92 -15.11
CA GLY A 39 1.50 0.89 -15.49
C GLY A 39 2.71 0.97 -14.56
N LEU A 40 3.17 -0.18 -14.07
CA LEU A 40 4.41 -0.28 -13.31
C LEU A 40 5.55 0.13 -14.25
N GLU A 41 5.91 1.40 -14.21
CA GLU A 41 7.14 1.89 -14.78
C GLU A 41 8.27 1.11 -14.10
N LYS A 42 9.11 0.45 -14.89
CA LYS A 42 10.28 -0.23 -14.33
C LYS A 42 11.16 0.84 -13.72
N ILE A 43 11.20 0.86 -12.39
CA ILE A 43 12.12 1.69 -11.64
C ILE A 43 13.53 1.23 -12.02
N THR A 44 14.22 2.03 -12.83
CA THR A 44 15.66 1.88 -13.03
C THR A 44 16.30 2.24 -11.70
N LEU A 45 16.84 1.24 -10.99
CA LEU A 45 17.51 1.46 -9.72
C LEU A 45 18.72 2.37 -9.96
N PRO A 46 18.81 3.56 -9.34
CA PRO A 46 20.03 4.33 -9.39
C PRO A 46 21.16 3.51 -8.75
N GLU A 47 22.31 3.48 -9.43
CA GLU A 47 23.53 2.88 -8.89
C GLU A 47 23.86 3.58 -7.56
N ILE A 48 23.93 2.80 -6.48
CA ILE A 48 24.09 3.34 -5.12
C ILE A 48 25.54 3.75 -4.95
N GLU A 49 25.85 5.03 -5.12
CA GLU A 49 27.09 5.62 -4.63
C GLU A 49 27.04 5.64 -3.09
N LEU A 50 27.98 4.94 -2.46
CA LEU A 50 28.14 4.90 -0.99
C LEU A 50 28.40 6.33 -0.47
N PRO A 51 27.60 6.86 0.47
CA PRO A 51 27.84 8.20 1.02
C PRO A 51 29.12 8.21 1.86
N GLU A 52 29.99 9.19 1.63
CA GLU A 52 31.08 9.49 2.55
C GLU A 52 30.51 9.89 3.93
N PRO A 53 31.15 9.47 5.04
CA PRO A 53 30.56 9.58 6.35
C PRO A 53 30.63 11.02 6.87
N GLY A 54 29.53 11.76 6.75
CA GLY A 54 29.33 12.96 7.57
C GLY A 54 28.43 14.03 6.97
N GLU A 55 27.13 13.97 7.23
CA GLU A 55 26.34 15.14 7.64
C GLU A 55 24.95 14.73 8.15
N LYS A 56 24.61 15.13 9.39
CA LYS A 56 23.29 14.92 10.00
C LYS A 56 22.30 16.00 9.56
N LYS A 57 21.14 15.60 9.03
CA LYS A 57 19.91 16.43 9.00
C LYS A 57 18.69 15.57 9.34
N LEU A 58 18.02 15.90 10.46
CA LEU A 58 16.73 15.30 10.90
C LEU A 58 15.58 15.91 10.09
N PRO A 59 14.57 15.13 9.65
CA PRO A 59 13.28 15.16 10.38
C PRO A 59 12.43 13.88 10.31
N THR A 60 11.50 13.77 11.27
CA THR A 60 10.32 12.88 11.33
C THR A 60 10.59 11.39 11.57
N TYR A 61 10.62 11.00 12.84
CA TYR A 61 10.67 9.62 13.28
C TYR A 61 9.35 8.89 12.93
N PHE A 62 9.40 8.02 11.92
CA PHE A 62 8.53 6.85 11.91
C PHE A 62 9.19 5.84 12.85
N GLN A 63 8.67 5.68 14.08
CA GLN A 63 9.15 4.65 15.00
C GLN A 63 8.70 3.27 14.50
N ILE A 64 9.40 2.77 13.49
CA ILE A 64 9.85 1.38 13.45
C ILE A 64 11.10 1.38 14.37
N PRO A 65 11.38 0.37 15.21
CA PRO A 65 12.59 0.34 16.05
C PRO A 65 13.84 0.43 15.17
N LEU A 66 14.24 1.66 14.86
CA LEU A 66 15.16 2.02 13.79
C LEU A 66 16.62 1.79 14.19
N GLY A 67 16.90 1.50 15.46
CA GLY A 67 18.27 1.31 15.98
C GLY A 67 19.05 0.19 15.29
N MET A 68 18.38 -0.76 14.63
CA MET A 68 19.03 -1.87 13.92
C MET A 68 19.00 -1.72 12.38
N ILE A 69 18.07 -0.92 11.82
CA ILE A 69 17.86 -0.87 10.36
C ILE A 69 18.67 0.24 9.68
N ILE A 70 19.20 1.23 10.43
CA ILE A 70 19.78 2.44 9.82
C ILE A 70 21.13 2.21 9.10
N GLU A 71 21.89 1.14 9.38
CA GLU A 71 23.27 1.08 8.86
C GLU A 71 23.61 -0.15 8.01
N LYS A 72 22.83 -1.24 8.02
CA LYS A 72 23.24 -2.50 7.35
C LYS A 72 22.27 -3.09 6.34
N THR A 73 21.11 -2.48 6.11
CA THR A 73 20.00 -3.28 5.55
C THR A 73 19.30 -2.57 4.41
N VAL A 74 20.07 -2.20 3.37
CA VAL A 74 19.56 -2.41 2.01
C VAL A 74 19.71 -3.91 1.75
N LEU A 75 18.80 -4.71 2.32
CA LEU A 75 18.71 -6.12 1.92
C LEU A 75 18.04 -6.11 0.55
N ASN A 76 18.69 -6.72 -0.43
CA ASN A 76 18.09 -6.95 -1.75
C ASN A 76 16.97 -8.01 -1.70
N GLU A 77 16.50 -8.38 -0.51
CA GLU A 77 15.66 -9.53 -0.23
C GLU A 77 14.63 -9.17 0.85
N GLY A 78 13.44 -9.76 0.76
CA GLY A 78 12.31 -9.53 1.66
C GLY A 78 11.11 -8.87 1.00
N ILE A 79 10.18 -8.38 1.81
CA ILE A 79 8.96 -7.72 1.33
C ILE A 79 9.18 -6.21 1.21
N LEU A 80 8.48 -5.58 0.26
CA LEU A 80 8.47 -4.13 0.14
C LEU A 80 7.71 -3.51 1.31
N TYR A 81 8.34 -2.60 2.05
CA TYR A 81 7.69 -1.80 3.09
C TYR A 81 7.29 -0.42 2.57
N GLY A 82 8.12 0.19 1.72
CA GLY A 82 7.82 1.51 1.17
C GLY A 82 8.95 2.10 0.36
N ILE A 83 8.91 3.42 0.21
CA ILE A 83 9.93 4.21 -0.47
C ILE A 83 10.58 5.15 0.53
N ASN A 84 11.89 5.31 0.43
CA ASN A 84 12.61 6.32 1.17
C ASN A 84 12.35 7.69 0.52
N GLN A 85 11.86 8.65 1.29
CA GLN A 85 11.52 9.98 0.77
C GLN A 85 12.74 10.87 0.50
N HIS A 86 13.92 10.51 1.00
CA HIS A 86 15.13 11.30 0.82
C HIS A 86 15.80 11.05 -0.53
N ASN A 87 15.86 9.78 -0.95
CA ASN A 87 16.58 9.35 -2.14
C ASN A 87 15.71 8.51 -3.10
N ASN A 88 14.41 8.41 -2.84
CA ASN A 88 13.44 7.64 -3.64
C ASN A 88 13.78 6.15 -3.78
N SER A 89 14.65 5.60 -2.93
CA SER A 89 15.00 4.18 -2.98
C SER A 89 13.88 3.31 -2.41
N LEU A 90 13.85 2.04 -2.83
CA LEU A 90 12.95 1.05 -2.24
C LEU A 90 13.46 0.64 -0.85
N ILE A 91 12.52 0.42 0.07
CA ILE A 91 12.78 -0.18 1.39
C ILE A 91 12.26 -1.61 1.34
N LEU A 92 13.18 -2.55 1.11
CA LEU A 92 12.94 -3.99 1.16
C LEU A 92 13.47 -4.52 2.49
N PHE A 93 12.67 -5.34 3.17
CA PHE A 93 13.03 -5.87 4.47
C PHE A 93 12.46 -7.27 4.69
N ASP A 94 13.32 -8.18 5.15
CA ASP A 94 12.92 -9.51 5.61
C ASP A 94 13.01 -9.58 7.14
N ARG A 95 11.85 -9.57 7.80
CA ARG A 95 11.77 -9.67 9.27
C ARG A 95 12.19 -11.03 9.82
N PHE A 96 12.14 -12.09 9.02
CA PHE A 96 12.53 -13.44 9.47
C PHE A 96 14.04 -13.62 9.55
N SER A 97 14.80 -12.68 8.98
CA SER A 97 16.25 -12.61 9.13
C SER A 97 16.70 -12.10 10.51
N LEU A 98 15.80 -11.52 11.31
CA LEU A 98 16.09 -11.02 12.65
C LEU A 98 16.08 -12.14 13.70
N GLU A 99 16.83 -11.94 14.80
CA GLU A 99 16.75 -12.80 15.99
C GLU A 99 15.33 -12.81 16.60
N ASN A 100 14.61 -11.69 16.48
CA ASN A 100 13.22 -11.57 16.88
C ASN A 100 12.40 -10.95 15.72
N TYR A 101 11.43 -11.71 15.21
CA TYR A 101 10.60 -11.35 14.06
C TYR A 101 9.35 -10.55 14.45
N ASN A 102 9.10 -10.31 15.75
CA ASN A 102 7.91 -9.62 16.21
C ASN A 102 7.97 -8.12 15.88
N GLU A 103 6.83 -7.56 15.44
CA GLU A 103 6.69 -6.16 15.05
C GLU A 103 5.53 -5.49 15.81
N VAL A 104 5.65 -4.19 16.11
CA VAL A 104 4.61 -3.39 16.77
C VAL A 104 4.40 -2.09 16.00
N PHE A 105 3.16 -1.81 15.62
CA PHE A 105 2.78 -0.61 14.87
C PHE A 105 2.22 0.48 15.77
N PHE A 106 2.90 1.63 15.83
CA PHE A 106 2.41 2.83 16.51
C PHE A 106 1.88 3.88 15.52
N GLY A 107 0.94 4.71 15.98
CA GLY A 107 0.42 5.84 15.20
C GLY A 107 -0.92 6.38 15.68
N VAL A 108 -1.22 7.62 15.32
CA VAL A 108 -2.48 8.31 15.65
C VAL A 108 -3.67 7.72 14.86
N ALA A 109 -4.90 7.90 15.32
CA ALA A 109 -6.09 7.53 14.56
C ALA A 109 -6.05 8.14 13.14
N GLY A 110 -6.34 7.34 12.11
CA GLY A 110 -6.28 7.78 10.71
C GLY A 110 -4.88 7.77 10.06
N SER A 111 -3.80 7.44 10.79
CA SER A 111 -2.43 7.45 10.24
C SER A 111 -2.09 6.31 9.28
N GLY A 112 -3.07 5.50 8.87
CA GLY A 112 -2.84 4.40 7.92
C GLY A 112 -2.29 3.09 8.51
N LYS A 113 -2.28 2.90 9.84
CA LYS A 113 -1.81 1.64 10.48
C LYS A 113 -2.44 0.39 9.88
N SER A 114 -3.77 0.36 9.80
CA SER A 114 -4.51 -0.79 9.25
C SER A 114 -4.26 -1.00 7.76
N TYR A 115 -3.91 0.06 7.01
CA TYR A 115 -3.56 -0.06 5.60
C TYR A 115 -2.17 -0.71 5.45
N LEU A 116 -1.18 -0.23 6.22
CA LEU A 116 0.16 -0.79 6.24
C LEU A 116 0.13 -2.29 6.60
N VAL A 117 -0.53 -2.64 7.72
CA VAL A 117 -0.64 -4.03 8.19
C VAL A 117 -1.30 -4.94 7.15
N LYS A 118 -2.38 -4.50 6.50
CA LYS A 118 -3.04 -5.32 5.46
C LYS A 118 -2.12 -5.60 4.27
N ILE A 119 -1.36 -4.60 3.86
CA ILE A 119 -0.42 -4.74 2.74
C ILE A 119 0.75 -5.65 3.11
N GLU A 120 1.28 -5.52 4.32
CA GLU A 120 2.31 -6.41 4.85
C GLU A 120 1.83 -7.86 4.94
N ILE A 121 0.62 -8.10 5.45
CA ILE A 121 -0.03 -9.42 5.48
C ILE A 121 -0.16 -9.99 4.07
N LEU A 122 -0.68 -9.19 3.13
CA LEU A 122 -0.83 -9.63 1.73
C LEU A 122 0.52 -10.04 1.12
N ARG A 123 1.56 -9.24 1.34
CA ARG A 123 2.92 -9.53 0.84
C ARG A 123 3.51 -10.77 1.51
N SER A 124 3.28 -10.93 2.80
CA SER A 124 3.71 -12.11 3.56
C SER A 124 3.07 -13.39 3.01
N LEU A 125 1.76 -13.36 2.74
CA LEU A 125 1.03 -14.46 2.10
C LEU A 125 1.61 -14.80 0.71
N MET A 126 1.97 -13.77 -0.09
CA MET A 126 2.59 -13.98 -1.40
C MET A 126 3.98 -14.62 -1.30
N THR A 127 4.70 -14.40 -0.19
CA THR A 127 5.97 -15.07 0.12
C THR A 127 5.81 -16.45 0.77
N GLY A 128 4.57 -16.94 0.93
CA GLY A 128 4.27 -18.25 1.50
C GLY A 128 4.20 -18.29 3.03
N VAL A 129 4.15 -17.13 3.68
CA VAL A 129 3.97 -17.01 5.14
C VAL A 129 2.49 -17.03 5.45
N ASP A 130 2.07 -17.97 6.29
CA ASP A 130 0.69 -18.05 6.77
C ASP A 130 0.40 -16.97 7.82
N VAL A 131 -0.81 -16.39 7.78
CA VAL A 131 -1.22 -15.28 8.65
C VAL A 131 -2.56 -15.61 9.29
N ILE A 132 -2.62 -15.46 10.62
CA ILE A 132 -3.77 -15.81 11.47
C ILE A 132 -4.54 -14.54 11.87
#